data_AF-A0A023FV48-F1
#
_entry.id   AF-A0A023FV48-F1
#
_cell.length_a   1.000
_cell.length_b   1.000
_cell.length_c   1.000
_cell.angle_alpha   90.00
_cell.angle_beta   90.00
_cell.angle_gamma   90.00
#
_symmetry.space_group_name_H-M   'P 1'
#
loop_
_entity.id
_entity.type
_entity.pdbx_description
1 polymer ?
#
loop_
_entity_poly.entity_id
_entity_poly.type
_entity_poly.pdbx_seq_one_letter_code
_entity_poly.pdbx_strand_id
1 'polypeptide(L)'
;RRQRWIVYQGRPKHAGRAKERILQNLGRADKTKDEVFEVYLYNFTRQQTAAAKLQKEFKNYVLCIKSLQLASKALMDTLSEIYEQEWVGHEQIPVKAQTLELLWDDYHRKMNDQVMIPLNSYINQFADVRGRIAKRGRKLVDYDKSRHSVESLRNSAKKKDDYKLGKAREELEEAKQMYEVINNELHEELPALYDSRIPFLVSNLQTFFTAESTFHAENAKVFSFLVETMQKLASSEGPGQHQDQPLSYN
;
A
#
# COMPACT_ATOMS: atom_id res chain seq x y z
N ARG A 1 23.73 48.73 33.51
CA ARG A 1 23.19 47.67 34.39
C ARG A 1 22.96 46.42 33.52
N ARG A 2 23.82 45.40 33.63
CA ARG A 2 23.72 44.12 32.89
C ARG A 2 22.75 43.19 33.62
N GLN A 3 21.66 42.77 32.98
CA GLN A 3 20.82 41.68 33.47
C GLN A 3 21.31 40.36 32.86
N ARG A 4 21.58 39.40 33.75
CA ARG A 4 22.10 38.06 33.47
C ARG A 4 20.90 37.12 33.38
N TRP A 5 20.61 36.56 32.20
CA TRP A 5 19.66 35.48 32.06
C TRP A 5 20.38 34.15 32.35
N ILE A 6 19.97 33.44 33.40
CA ILE A 6 20.39 32.07 33.67
C ILE A 6 19.41 31.15 32.92
N VAL A 7 19.90 30.51 31.85
CA VAL A 7 19.18 29.44 31.15
C VAL A 7 19.39 28.15 31.94
N TYR A 8 18.32 27.62 32.55
CA TYR A 8 18.30 26.24 33.05
C TYR A 8 18.34 25.28 31.85
N GLN A 9 19.50 24.69 31.55
CA GLN A 9 19.57 23.57 30.62
C GLN A 9 19.00 22.31 31.28
N GLY A 10 17.79 21.92 30.89
CA GLY A 10 17.28 20.58 31.15
C GLY A 10 18.12 19.54 30.41
N ARG A 11 18.66 18.54 31.12
CA ARG A 11 19.35 17.40 30.50
C ARG A 11 18.48 16.76 29.41
N PRO A 12 19.01 16.45 28.21
CA PRO A 12 18.22 15.90 27.13
C PRO A 12 17.72 14.49 27.49
N LYS A 13 16.39 14.31 27.53
CA LYS A 13 15.68 13.04 27.82
C LYS A 13 16.15 11.87 26.93
N HIS A 14 16.75 12.17 25.76
CA HIS A 14 17.35 11.22 24.83
C HIS A 14 18.56 10.45 25.39
N ALA A 15 19.42 11.10 26.20
CA ALA A 15 20.59 10.44 26.76
C ALA A 15 20.23 9.36 27.80
N GLY A 16 19.12 9.55 28.53
CA GLY A 16 18.60 8.57 29.48
C GLY A 16 18.07 7.30 28.82
N ARG A 17 17.37 7.43 27.67
CA ARG A 17 16.83 6.29 26.93
C ARG A 17 17.91 5.43 26.26
N ALA A 18 18.97 6.07 25.76
CA ALA A 18 20.11 5.37 25.19
C ALA A 18 20.85 4.54 26.25
N LYS A 19 21.05 5.10 27.44
CA LYS A 19 21.67 4.40 28.57
C LYS A 19 20.85 3.19 29.04
N GLU A 20 19.53 3.33 29.12
CA GLU A 20 18.63 2.24 29.54
C GLU A 20 18.62 1.10 28.52
N ARG A 21 18.55 1.40 27.22
CA ARG A 21 18.66 0.38 26.15
C ARG A 21 19.97 -0.41 26.22
N ILE A 22 21.08 0.25 26.56
CA ILE A 22 22.39 -0.40 26.72
C ILE A 22 22.39 -1.31 27.96
N LEU A 23 21.86 -0.86 29.09
CA LEU A 23 21.78 -1.65 30.33
C LEU A 23 20.89 -2.90 30.19
N GLN A 24 19.77 -2.76 29.46
CA GLN A 24 18.87 -3.87 29.14
C GLN A 24 19.50 -4.89 28.19
N ASN A 25 20.33 -4.46 27.23
CA ASN A 25 21.05 -5.37 26.32
C ASN A 25 22.25 -6.07 26.99
N LEU A 26 22.73 -5.55 28.12
CA LEU A 26 23.80 -6.14 28.93
C LEU A 26 23.29 -7.10 30.03
N GLY A 27 21.98 -7.38 30.08
CA GLY A 27 21.39 -8.31 31.05
C GLY A 27 21.43 -7.82 32.51
N ARG A 28 21.64 -6.52 32.74
CA ARG A 28 21.73 -5.90 34.08
C ARG A 28 20.41 -5.29 34.57
N ALA A 29 19.32 -5.49 33.82
CA ALA A 29 17.97 -5.01 34.13
C ALA A 29 16.92 -5.99 33.57
N ASP A 30 15.90 -6.33 34.38
CA ASP A 30 14.80 -7.23 33.99
C ASP A 30 13.88 -6.58 32.95
N LYS A 31 13.70 -7.26 31.80
CA LYS A 31 12.73 -6.88 30.76
C LYS A 31 11.35 -7.44 31.09
N THR A 32 10.33 -6.60 30.99
CA THR A 32 8.96 -7.05 30.83
C THR A 32 8.85 -7.72 29.46
N LYS A 33 8.74 -9.06 29.40
CA LYS A 33 8.54 -9.81 28.16
C LYS A 33 7.06 -10.02 27.92
N ASP A 34 6.57 -9.50 26.81
CA ASP A 34 5.19 -9.65 26.38
C ASP A 34 5.18 -10.57 25.15
N GLU A 35 5.14 -11.88 25.42
CA GLU A 35 5.25 -12.92 24.40
C GLU A 35 4.09 -12.87 23.39
N VAL A 36 2.91 -12.44 23.84
CA VAL A 36 1.73 -12.25 22.99
C VAL A 36 1.96 -11.10 22.01
N PHE A 37 2.48 -9.97 22.50
CA PHE A 37 2.77 -8.84 21.63
C PHE A 37 3.86 -9.13 20.58
N GLU A 38 4.84 -9.98 20.90
CA GLU A 38 5.85 -10.42 19.91
C GLU A 38 5.20 -11.22 18.76
N VAL A 39 4.20 -12.07 19.06
CA VAL A 39 3.41 -12.76 18.02
C VAL A 39 2.65 -11.75 17.16
N TYR A 40 2.05 -10.73 17.77
CA TYR A 40 1.37 -9.66 17.04
C TYR A 40 2.31 -8.88 16.13
N LEU A 41 3.51 -8.55 16.60
CA LEU A 41 4.54 -7.88 15.78
C LEU A 41 5.02 -8.73 14.61
N TYR A 42 5.19 -10.04 14.83
CA TYR A 42 5.54 -10.97 13.76
C TYR A 42 4.46 -10.99 12.67
N ASN A 43 3.19 -11.14 13.07
CA ASN A 43 2.05 -11.14 12.16
C ASN A 43 1.90 -9.81 11.42
N PHE A 44 1.97 -8.69 12.14
CA PHE A 44 1.93 -7.34 11.57
C PHE A 44 3.01 -7.15 10.50
N THR A 45 4.26 -7.50 10.82
CA THR A 45 5.40 -7.35 9.90
C THR A 45 5.20 -8.19 8.64
N ARG A 46 4.80 -9.46 8.81
CA ARG A 46 4.54 -10.37 7.69
C ARG A 46 3.43 -9.85 6.78
N GLN A 47 2.32 -9.41 7.36
CA GLN A 47 1.17 -8.86 6.64
C GLN A 47 1.54 -7.56 5.89
N GLN A 48 2.28 -6.67 6.53
CA GLN A 48 2.77 -5.43 5.92
C GLN A 48 3.65 -5.72 4.70
N THR A 49 4.62 -6.63 4.84
CA THR A 49 5.53 -6.99 3.75
C THR A 49 4.76 -7.60 2.57
N ALA A 50 3.79 -8.48 2.85
CA ALA A 50 2.94 -9.06 1.83
C ALA A 50 2.10 -8.00 1.10
N ALA A 51 1.47 -7.08 1.83
CA ALA A 51 0.69 -5.99 1.26
C ALA A 51 1.54 -5.05 0.39
N ALA A 52 2.73 -4.67 0.86
CA ALA A 52 3.66 -3.83 0.10
C ALA A 52 4.13 -4.51 -1.19
N LYS A 53 4.40 -5.83 -1.15
CA LYS A 53 4.73 -6.61 -2.34
C LYS A 53 3.58 -6.60 -3.34
N LEU A 54 2.36 -6.87 -2.87
CA LEU A 54 1.16 -6.87 -3.72
C LEU A 54 0.93 -5.50 -4.39
N GLN A 55 1.08 -4.41 -3.64
CA GLN A 55 0.98 -3.05 -4.21
C GLN A 55 2.05 -2.77 -5.24
N LYS A 56 3.29 -3.21 -5.03
CA LYS A 56 4.34 -3.05 -6.03
C LYS A 56 3.94 -3.72 -7.35
N GLU A 57 3.45 -4.96 -7.28
CA GLU A 57 3.05 -5.70 -8.48
C GLU A 57 1.82 -5.09 -9.15
N PHE A 58 0.79 -4.66 -8.41
CA PHE A 58 -0.35 -3.96 -9.01
C PHE A 58 0.03 -2.60 -9.62
N LYS A 59 0.93 -1.84 -9.01
CA LYS A 59 1.47 -0.60 -9.62
C LYS A 59 2.12 -0.89 -10.96
N ASN A 60 2.98 -1.91 -11.00
CA ASN A 60 3.63 -2.32 -12.25
C ASN A 60 2.58 -2.78 -13.28
N TYR A 61 1.61 -3.58 -12.86
CA TYR A 61 0.55 -4.08 -13.72
C TYR A 61 -0.27 -2.96 -14.36
N VAL A 62 -0.70 -1.96 -13.58
CA VAL A 62 -1.43 -0.79 -14.09
C VAL A 62 -0.60 0.02 -15.08
N LEU A 63 0.71 0.17 -14.85
CA LEU A 63 1.61 0.81 -15.81
C LEU A 63 1.65 0.02 -17.14
N CYS A 64 1.77 -1.30 -17.08
CA CYS A 64 1.75 -2.16 -18.26
C CYS A 64 0.43 -2.09 -19.02
N ILE A 65 -0.72 -2.04 -18.33
CA ILE A 65 -2.03 -1.82 -18.94
C ILE A 65 -2.02 -0.53 -19.74
N LYS A 66 -1.50 0.56 -19.17
CA LYS A 66 -1.45 1.85 -19.87
C LYS A 66 -0.57 1.79 -21.12
N SER A 67 0.58 1.13 -21.04
CA SER A 67 1.46 0.94 -22.19
C SER A 67 0.80 0.12 -23.30
N LEU A 68 0.11 -0.98 -22.94
CA LEU A 68 -0.59 -1.82 -23.90
C LEU A 68 -1.79 -1.10 -24.53
N GLN A 69 -2.53 -0.31 -23.75
CA GLN A 69 -3.58 0.56 -24.28
C GLN A 69 -3.05 1.49 -25.38
N LEU A 70 -1.93 2.19 -25.12
CA LEU A 70 -1.35 3.13 -26.08
C LEU A 70 -0.87 2.43 -27.35
N ALA A 71 -0.21 1.27 -27.21
CA ALA A 71 0.22 0.47 -28.34
C ALA A 71 -0.96 -0.07 -29.16
N SER A 72 -2.01 -0.57 -28.48
CA SER A 72 -3.24 -1.04 -29.10
C SER A 72 -3.95 0.07 -29.87
N LYS A 73 -3.99 1.29 -29.32
CA LYS A 73 -4.57 2.45 -29.99
C LYS A 73 -3.80 2.79 -31.26
N ALA A 74 -2.48 2.96 -31.16
CA ALA A 74 -1.65 3.29 -32.32
C ALA A 74 -1.82 2.28 -33.47
N LEU A 75 -1.86 0.98 -33.14
CA LEU A 75 -2.09 -0.07 -34.13
C LEU A 75 -3.47 0.04 -34.80
N MET A 76 -4.53 0.25 -34.02
CA MET A 76 -5.90 0.35 -34.54
C MET A 76 -6.14 1.65 -35.33
N ASP A 77 -5.51 2.75 -34.93
CA ASP A 77 -5.54 4.01 -35.66
C ASP A 77 -4.87 3.82 -37.03
N THR A 78 -3.66 3.23 -37.08
CA THR A 78 -3.00 2.89 -38.36
C THR A 78 -3.83 1.92 -39.20
N LEU A 79 -4.44 0.90 -38.61
CA LEU A 79 -5.34 0.00 -39.33
C LEU A 79 -6.49 0.77 -39.98
N SER A 80 -7.08 1.73 -39.25
CA SER A 80 -8.18 2.56 -39.76
C SER A 80 -7.74 3.46 -40.91
N GLU A 81 -6.50 3.97 -40.88
CA GLU A 81 -5.93 4.82 -41.93
C GLU A 81 -5.63 4.07 -43.23
N ILE A 82 -5.11 2.84 -43.13
CA ILE A 82 -4.73 2.05 -44.30
C ILE A 82 -5.89 1.25 -44.92
N TYR A 83 -7.04 1.17 -44.24
CA TYR A 83 -8.18 0.40 -44.71
C TYR A 83 -8.95 1.18 -45.78
N GLU A 84 -8.91 0.72 -47.02
CA GLU A 84 -9.46 1.45 -48.17
C GLU A 84 -10.99 1.55 -48.12
N GLN A 85 -11.55 2.57 -48.79
CA GLN A 85 -12.97 2.90 -48.73
C GLN A 85 -13.85 1.84 -49.43
N GLU A 86 -13.28 1.18 -50.42
CA GLU A 86 -13.89 0.16 -51.26
C GLU A 86 -13.97 -1.20 -50.55
N TRP A 87 -13.17 -1.38 -49.49
CA TRP A 87 -13.09 -2.64 -48.77
C TRP A 87 -14.30 -2.87 -47.88
N VAL A 88 -14.82 -4.10 -47.90
CA VAL A 88 -15.91 -4.50 -47.01
C VAL A 88 -15.52 -4.25 -45.56
N GLY A 89 -16.40 -3.58 -44.81
CA GLY A 89 -16.15 -3.28 -43.39
C GLY A 89 -15.47 -1.94 -43.11
N HIS A 90 -15.14 -1.14 -44.13
CA HIS A 90 -14.43 0.14 -43.98
C HIS A 90 -15.02 1.03 -42.88
N GLU A 91 -16.34 1.26 -42.90
CA GLU A 91 -17.01 2.10 -41.90
C GLU A 91 -16.97 1.50 -40.47
N GLN A 92 -16.81 0.19 -40.33
CA GLN A 92 -16.84 -0.46 -39.01
C GLN A 92 -15.47 -0.54 -38.34
N ILE A 93 -14.37 -0.54 -39.09
CA ILE A 93 -13.01 -0.55 -38.52
C ILE A 93 -12.77 0.60 -37.52
N PRO A 94 -12.99 1.89 -37.87
CA PRO A 94 -12.78 2.99 -36.93
C PRO A 94 -13.74 2.94 -35.73
N VAL A 95 -14.98 2.46 -35.93
CA VAL A 95 -15.93 2.26 -34.82
C VAL A 95 -15.42 1.21 -33.83
N LYS A 96 -14.82 0.11 -34.32
CA LYS A 96 -14.21 -0.91 -33.48
C LYS A 96 -12.92 -0.43 -32.80
N ALA A 97 -12.11 0.38 -33.47
CA ALA A 97 -10.97 1.05 -32.86
C ALA A 97 -11.39 1.91 -31.67
N GLN A 98 -12.40 2.76 -31.84
CA GLN A 98 -12.94 3.60 -30.77
C GLN A 98 -13.56 2.78 -29.64
N THR A 99 -14.29 1.71 -29.97
CA THR A 99 -14.85 0.80 -28.96
C THR A 99 -13.74 0.19 -28.10
N LEU A 100 -12.66 -0.27 -28.73
CA LEU A 100 -11.51 -0.84 -28.01
C LEU A 100 -10.82 0.19 -27.13
N GLU A 101 -10.67 1.43 -27.60
CA GLU A 101 -10.13 2.55 -26.81
C GLU A 101 -10.95 2.80 -25.54
N LEU A 102 -12.28 2.85 -25.65
CA LEU A 102 -13.19 3.02 -24.51
C LEU A 102 -13.12 1.86 -23.52
N LEU A 103 -13.00 0.61 -24.02
CA LEU A 103 -12.83 -0.57 -23.16
C LEU A 103 -11.52 -0.49 -22.36
N TRP A 104 -10.42 -0.08 -23.00
CA TRP A 104 -9.14 0.12 -22.31
C TRP A 104 -9.23 1.24 -21.27
N ASP A 105 -9.89 2.36 -21.57
CA ASP A 105 -10.05 3.47 -20.64
C ASP A 105 -10.87 3.08 -19.40
N ASP A 106 -11.99 2.37 -19.58
CA ASP A 106 -12.80 1.88 -18.47
C ASP A 106 -12.01 0.88 -17.62
N TYR A 107 -11.32 -0.07 -18.26
CA TYR A 107 -10.50 -1.06 -17.56
C TYR A 107 -9.36 -0.42 -16.76
N HIS A 108 -8.56 0.45 -17.39
CA HIS A 108 -7.48 1.16 -16.70
C HIS A 108 -8.01 2.03 -15.54
N ARG A 109 -9.15 2.69 -15.72
CA ARG A 109 -9.80 3.48 -14.66
C ARG A 109 -10.24 2.59 -13.50
N LYS A 110 -10.95 1.48 -13.76
CA LYS A 110 -11.37 0.52 -12.73
C LYS A 110 -10.17 -0.02 -11.95
N MET A 111 -9.08 -0.36 -12.62
CA MET A 111 -7.85 -0.83 -11.98
C MET A 111 -7.24 0.24 -11.05
N ASN A 112 -7.28 1.51 -11.43
CA ASN A 112 -6.82 2.59 -10.57
C ASN A 112 -7.78 2.83 -9.39
N ASP A 113 -9.06 3.04 -9.69
CA ASP A 113 -10.01 3.57 -8.71
C ASP A 113 -10.53 2.49 -7.76
N GLN A 114 -10.78 1.28 -8.28
CA GLN A 114 -11.47 0.22 -7.53
C GLN A 114 -10.53 -0.86 -6.99
N VAL A 115 -9.29 -0.93 -7.48
CA VAL A 115 -8.27 -1.89 -7.00
C VAL A 115 -7.12 -1.17 -6.32
N MET A 116 -6.50 -0.18 -6.99
CA MET A 116 -5.32 0.49 -6.46
C MET A 116 -5.61 1.42 -5.27
N ILE A 117 -6.68 2.23 -5.32
CA ILE A 117 -7.03 3.12 -4.21
C ILE A 117 -7.32 2.34 -2.91
N PRO A 118 -8.19 1.30 -2.88
CA PRO A 118 -8.41 0.50 -1.67
C PRO A 118 -7.11 -0.14 -1.14
N LEU A 119 -6.25 -0.66 -2.02
CA LEU A 119 -4.97 -1.23 -1.63
C LEU A 119 -4.01 -0.21 -1.01
N ASN A 120 -3.95 1.01 -1.55
CA ASN A 120 -3.17 2.10 -0.98
C ASN A 120 -3.69 2.48 0.41
N SER A 121 -5.01 2.61 0.55
CA SER A 121 -5.66 2.90 1.84
C SER A 121 -5.37 1.83 2.88
N TYR A 122 -5.44 0.55 2.51
CA TYR A 122 -5.08 -0.57 3.39
C TYR A 122 -3.61 -0.51 3.83
N ILE A 123 -2.68 -0.20 2.91
CA ILE A 123 -1.25 -0.09 3.23
C ILE A 123 -0.95 1.09 4.16
N ASN A 124 -1.67 2.20 4.01
CA ASN A 124 -1.48 3.37 4.85
C ASN A 124 -1.82 3.11 6.33
N GLN A 125 -2.71 2.14 6.64
CA GLN A 125 -2.99 1.73 8.02
C GLN A 125 -1.73 1.22 8.72
N PHE A 126 -0.87 0.47 8.02
CA PHE A 126 0.38 -0.03 8.61
C PHE A 126 1.36 1.09 8.97
N ALA A 127 1.34 2.22 8.25
CA ALA A 127 2.22 3.35 8.57
C ALA A 127 1.83 3.99 9.91
N ASP A 128 0.53 4.18 10.14
CA ASP A 128 0.00 4.72 11.40
C ASP A 128 0.27 3.78 12.58
N VAL A 129 -0.11 2.51 12.44
CA VAL A 129 0.07 1.49 13.48
C VAL A 129 1.55 1.32 13.84
N ARG A 130 2.46 1.36 12.86
CA ARG A 130 3.92 1.33 13.13
C ARG A 130 4.36 2.52 13.98
N GLY A 131 3.81 3.71 13.76
CA GLY A 131 4.06 4.89 14.58
C GLY A 131 3.67 4.67 16.04
N ARG A 132 2.53 4.01 16.27
CA ARG A 132 2.05 3.67 17.61
C ARG A 132 2.82 2.52 18.27
N ILE A 133 3.21 1.47 17.54
CA ILE A 133 4.15 0.45 18.02
C ILE A 133 5.45 1.09 18.50
N ALA A 134 6.03 1.99 17.71
CA ALA A 134 7.25 2.70 18.09
C ALA A 134 7.03 3.60 19.33
N LYS A 135 5.85 4.21 19.47
CA LYS A 135 5.46 5.01 20.64
C LYS A 135 5.34 4.13 21.89
N ARG A 136 4.69 2.96 21.80
CA ARG A 136 4.61 1.95 22.87
C ARG A 136 6.01 1.56 23.35
N GLY A 137 6.91 1.21 22.43
CA GLY A 137 8.28 0.83 22.77
C GLY A 137 9.04 1.93 23.52
N ARG A 138 8.85 3.20 23.15
CA ARG A 138 9.44 4.34 23.90
C ARG A 138 8.84 4.48 25.30
N LYS A 139 7.52 4.28 25.45
CA LYS A 139 6.83 4.39 26.74
C LYS A 139 7.17 3.24 27.69
N LEU A 140 7.37 2.03 27.17
CA LEU A 140 7.86 0.90 27.96
C LEU A 140 9.24 1.21 28.57
N VAL A 141 10.17 1.76 27.78
CA VAL A 141 11.49 2.18 28.28
C VAL A 141 11.37 3.27 29.36
N ASP A 142 10.49 4.26 29.16
CA ASP A 142 10.26 5.30 30.17
C ASP A 142 9.66 4.71 31.47
N TYR A 143 8.74 3.73 31.37
CA TYR A 143 8.14 3.01 32.50
C TYR A 143 9.17 2.15 33.27
N ASP A 144 9.93 1.31 32.58
CA ASP A 144 10.97 0.46 33.20
C ASP A 144 12.01 1.32 33.95
N LYS A 145 12.40 2.45 33.36
CA LYS A 145 13.31 3.41 33.99
C LYS A 145 12.74 3.99 35.29
N SER A 146 11.47 4.39 35.30
CA SER A 146 10.82 4.89 36.53
C SER A 146 10.72 3.77 37.58
N ARG A 147 10.45 2.52 37.16
CA ARG A 147 10.40 1.35 38.05
C ARG A 147 11.74 1.11 38.73
N HIS A 148 12.83 1.14 37.97
CA HIS A 148 14.18 1.02 38.49
C HIS A 148 14.58 2.17 39.42
N SER A 149 14.12 3.40 39.14
CA SER A 149 14.35 4.56 40.02
C SER A 149 13.72 4.36 41.40
N VAL A 150 12.46 3.93 41.46
CA VAL A 150 11.76 3.64 42.72
C VAL A 150 12.45 2.50 43.48
N GLU A 151 12.82 1.42 42.79
CA GLU A 151 13.50 0.27 43.40
C GLU A 151 14.86 0.67 44.01
N SER A 152 15.64 1.47 43.28
CA SER A 152 16.94 1.96 43.76
C SER A 152 16.81 2.87 44.97
N LEU A 153 15.80 3.74 45.03
CA LEU A 153 15.55 4.61 46.18
C LEU A 153 15.06 3.82 47.40
N ARG A 154 14.23 2.78 47.17
CA ARG A 154 13.72 1.90 48.22
C ARG A 154 14.84 1.10 48.91
N ASN A 155 15.80 0.60 48.12
CA ASN A 155 16.89 -0.27 48.58
C ASN A 155 18.15 0.51 49.00
N SER A 156 18.10 1.84 49.00
CA SER A 156 19.21 2.69 49.42
C SER A 156 19.54 2.48 50.91
N ALA A 157 20.81 2.19 51.21
CA ALA A 157 21.32 2.08 52.58
C ALA A 157 21.47 3.44 53.31
N LYS A 158 21.25 4.56 52.61
CA LYS A 158 21.24 5.92 53.20
C LYS A 158 19.88 6.21 53.85
N LYS A 159 19.84 7.22 54.74
CA LYS A 159 18.60 7.71 55.37
C LYS A 159 17.50 7.88 54.31
N LYS A 160 16.36 7.22 54.50
CA LYS A 160 15.22 7.26 53.57
C LYS A 160 14.73 8.71 53.43
N ASP A 161 14.68 9.18 52.19
CA ASP A 161 14.16 10.49 51.81
C ASP A 161 12.73 10.27 51.29
N ASP A 162 11.77 10.34 52.20
CA ASP A 162 10.37 10.02 51.91
C ASP A 162 9.76 10.96 50.87
N TYR A 163 10.23 12.22 50.82
CA TYR A 163 9.81 13.19 49.81
C TYR A 163 10.28 12.78 48.41
N LYS A 164 11.57 12.42 48.25
CA LYS A 164 12.09 11.95 46.95
C LYS A 164 11.46 10.62 46.52
N LEU A 165 11.19 9.72 47.46
CA LEU A 165 10.51 8.47 47.18
C LEU A 165 9.07 8.70 46.74
N GLY A 166 8.35 9.63 47.38
CA GLY A 166 7.00 10.03 46.98
C GLY A 166 6.95 10.53 45.54
N LYS A 167 7.82 11.49 45.19
CA LYS A 167 7.91 12.00 43.82
C LYS A 167 8.24 10.93 42.77
N ALA A 168 9.17 10.02 43.09
CA ALA A 168 9.52 8.92 42.18
C ALA A 168 8.34 7.95 41.95
N ARG A 169 7.45 7.78 42.93
CA ARG A 169 6.23 6.97 42.78
C ARG A 169 5.19 7.64 41.89
N GLU A 170 5.02 8.96 42.00
CA GLU A 170 4.16 9.73 41.09
C GLU A 170 4.65 9.61 39.64
N GLU A 171 5.95 9.82 39.41
CA GLU A 171 6.56 9.66 38.07
C GLU A 171 6.46 8.23 37.52
N LEU A 172 6.44 7.21 38.39
CA LEU A 172 6.20 5.82 38.01
C LEU A 172 4.76 5.60 37.57
N GLU A 173 3.78 6.11 38.32
CA GLU A 173 2.37 5.93 37.99
C GLU A 173 1.99 6.64 36.69
N GLU A 174 2.49 7.86 36.47
CA GLU A 174 2.30 8.56 35.20
C GLU A 174 2.91 7.80 34.01
N ALA A 175 4.14 7.28 34.18
CA ALA A 175 4.81 6.50 33.13
C ALA A 175 4.06 5.19 32.83
N LYS A 176 3.55 4.53 33.87
CA LYS A 176 2.72 3.32 33.76
C LYS A 176 1.44 3.61 32.99
N GLN A 177 0.68 4.63 33.38
CA GLN A 177 -0.58 5.01 32.72
C GLN A 177 -0.36 5.31 31.24
N MET A 178 0.67 6.09 30.90
CA MET A 178 0.99 6.41 29.51
C MET A 178 1.40 5.20 28.66
N TYR A 179 2.03 4.19 29.28
CA TYR A 179 2.38 2.94 28.61
C TYR A 179 1.13 2.07 28.42
N GLU A 180 0.36 1.84 29.49
CA GLU A 180 -0.82 0.96 29.51
C GLU A 180 -1.88 1.38 28.49
N VAL A 181 -2.14 2.68 28.34
CA VAL A 181 -3.10 3.20 27.34
C VAL A 181 -2.72 2.72 25.93
N ILE A 182 -1.48 2.96 25.51
CA ILE A 182 -1.02 2.59 24.16
C ILE A 182 -0.86 1.08 24.03
N ASN A 183 -0.46 0.42 25.13
CA ASN A 183 -0.33 -1.02 25.18
C ASN A 183 -1.68 -1.70 24.89
N ASN A 184 -2.73 -1.29 25.57
CA ASN A 184 -4.05 -1.89 25.46
C ASN A 184 -4.68 -1.60 24.09
N GLU A 185 -4.55 -0.36 23.60
CA GLU A 185 -4.97 -0.02 22.21
C GLU A 185 -4.34 -0.95 21.18
N LEU A 186 -3.03 -1.22 21.27
CA LEU A 186 -2.34 -2.10 20.32
C LEU A 186 -2.67 -3.58 20.52
N HIS A 187 -3.04 -4.01 21.73
CA HIS A 187 -3.49 -5.38 21.98
C HIS A 187 -4.86 -5.66 21.35
N GLU A 188 -5.70 -4.63 21.19
CA GLU A 188 -6.98 -4.75 20.48
C GLU A 188 -6.80 -4.60 18.97
N GLU A 189 -6.01 -3.61 18.55
CA GLU A 189 -5.93 -3.26 17.14
C GLU A 189 -5.06 -4.22 16.31
N LEU A 190 -3.93 -4.71 16.82
CA LEU A 190 -3.04 -5.57 16.03
C LEU A 190 -3.73 -6.88 15.58
N PRO A 191 -4.48 -7.58 16.46
CA PRO A 191 -5.29 -8.71 16.04
C PRO A 191 -6.38 -8.31 15.04
N ALA A 192 -7.10 -7.21 15.28
CA ALA A 192 -8.15 -6.74 14.39
C ALA A 192 -7.63 -6.41 12.98
N LEU A 193 -6.49 -5.72 12.90
CA LEU A 193 -5.80 -5.45 11.64
C LEU A 193 -5.36 -6.76 10.98
N TYR A 194 -4.86 -7.73 11.75
CA TYR A 194 -4.46 -9.02 11.20
C TYR A 194 -5.66 -9.75 10.59
N ASP A 195 -6.79 -9.81 11.28
CA ASP A 195 -8.01 -10.47 10.80
C ASP A 195 -8.63 -9.78 9.59
N SER A 196 -8.46 -8.45 9.46
CA SER A 196 -8.91 -7.69 8.29
C SER A 196 -8.27 -8.13 6.96
N ARG A 197 -7.13 -8.84 6.99
CA ARG A 197 -6.40 -9.26 5.78
C ARG A 197 -7.24 -10.10 4.82
N ILE A 198 -8.08 -10.99 5.35
CA ILE A 198 -8.88 -11.93 4.56
C ILE A 198 -10.00 -11.18 3.83
N PRO A 199 -10.92 -10.47 4.52
CA PRO A 199 -11.98 -9.73 3.83
C PRO A 199 -11.43 -8.66 2.88
N PHE A 200 -10.31 -8.01 3.23
CA PHE A 200 -9.64 -7.09 2.32
C PHE A 200 -9.19 -7.77 1.02
N LEU A 201 -8.45 -8.88 1.12
CA LEU A 201 -7.95 -9.60 -0.06
C LEU A 201 -9.10 -10.15 -0.90
N VAL A 202 -10.13 -10.71 -0.28
CA VAL A 202 -11.32 -11.23 -0.98
C VAL A 202 -11.97 -10.12 -1.78
N SER A 203 -12.30 -8.99 -1.15
CA SER A 203 -12.95 -7.86 -1.82
C SER A 203 -12.09 -7.30 -2.96
N ASN A 204 -10.80 -7.03 -2.68
CA ASN A 204 -9.91 -6.40 -3.66
C ASN A 204 -9.62 -7.31 -4.86
N LEU A 205 -9.38 -8.60 -4.63
CA LEU A 205 -9.10 -9.56 -5.71
C LEU A 205 -10.36 -9.92 -6.49
N GLN A 206 -11.53 -9.99 -5.85
CA GLN A 206 -12.79 -10.20 -6.57
C GLN A 206 -13.09 -9.05 -7.53
N THR A 207 -12.89 -7.80 -7.08
CA THR A 207 -13.00 -6.61 -7.95
C THR A 207 -12.01 -6.69 -9.12
N PHE A 208 -10.75 -7.03 -8.84
CA PHE A 208 -9.74 -7.23 -9.87
C PHE A 208 -10.14 -8.28 -10.91
N PHE A 209 -10.46 -9.51 -10.46
CA PHE A 209 -10.82 -10.60 -11.38
C PHE A 209 -12.09 -10.31 -12.17
N THR A 210 -13.04 -9.59 -11.58
CA THR A 210 -14.26 -9.17 -12.29
C THR A 210 -13.94 -8.15 -13.38
N ALA A 211 -13.05 -7.19 -13.10
CA ALA A 211 -12.60 -6.21 -14.08
C ALA A 211 -11.87 -6.89 -15.26
N GLU A 212 -10.96 -7.82 -14.96
CA GLU A 212 -10.28 -8.64 -15.97
C GLU A 212 -11.27 -9.42 -16.84
N SER A 213 -12.16 -10.19 -16.20
CA SER A 213 -13.12 -11.02 -16.91
C SER A 213 -14.02 -10.19 -17.83
N THR A 214 -14.47 -9.02 -17.36
CA THR A 214 -15.32 -8.13 -18.14
C THR A 214 -14.56 -7.55 -19.33
N PHE A 215 -13.36 -7.01 -19.09
CA PHE A 215 -12.53 -6.42 -20.12
C PHE A 215 -12.21 -7.44 -21.22
N HIS A 216 -11.73 -8.63 -20.85
CA HIS A 216 -11.39 -9.67 -21.82
C HIS A 216 -12.59 -10.18 -22.60
N ALA A 217 -13.76 -10.32 -21.97
CA ALA A 217 -14.98 -10.76 -22.66
C ALA A 217 -15.44 -9.74 -23.72
N GLU A 218 -15.45 -8.45 -23.40
CA GLU A 218 -15.84 -7.41 -24.37
C GLU A 218 -14.77 -7.21 -25.46
N ASN A 219 -13.50 -7.28 -25.09
CA ASN A 219 -12.38 -7.18 -26.01
C ASN A 219 -12.40 -8.33 -27.05
N ALA A 220 -12.69 -9.56 -26.61
CA ALA A 220 -12.85 -10.71 -27.49
C ALA A 220 -13.94 -10.48 -28.55
N LYS A 221 -15.07 -9.84 -28.21
CA LYS A 221 -16.14 -9.53 -29.19
C LYS A 221 -15.65 -8.58 -30.28
N VAL A 222 -14.79 -7.61 -29.93
CA VAL A 222 -14.19 -6.68 -30.90
C VAL A 222 -13.29 -7.45 -31.86
N PHE A 223 -12.37 -8.27 -31.35
CA PHE A 223 -11.46 -9.01 -32.22
C PHE A 223 -12.14 -10.09 -33.05
N SER A 224 -13.15 -10.79 -32.53
CA SER A 224 -13.94 -11.73 -33.33
C SER A 224 -14.60 -11.04 -34.52
N PHE A 225 -15.16 -9.84 -34.33
CA PHE A 225 -15.71 -9.05 -35.42
C PHE A 225 -14.65 -8.67 -36.47
N LEU A 226 -13.45 -8.26 -36.03
CA LEU A 226 -12.35 -7.91 -36.93
C LEU A 226 -11.91 -9.13 -37.76
N VAL A 227 -11.79 -10.30 -37.13
CA VAL A 227 -11.48 -11.57 -37.82
C VAL A 227 -12.53 -11.89 -38.88
N GLU A 228 -13.82 -11.80 -38.55
CA GLU A 228 -14.90 -12.02 -39.53
C GLU A 228 -14.86 -11.01 -40.68
N THR A 229 -14.49 -9.76 -40.40
CA THR A 229 -14.34 -8.72 -41.41
C THR A 229 -13.21 -9.06 -42.39
N MET A 230 -12.06 -9.52 -41.89
CA MET A 230 -10.95 -9.95 -42.74
C MET A 230 -11.31 -11.17 -43.61
N GLN A 231 -12.08 -12.12 -43.06
CA GLN A 231 -12.55 -13.28 -43.83
C GLN A 231 -13.48 -12.86 -44.97
N LYS A 232 -14.36 -11.88 -44.73
CA LYS A 232 -15.24 -11.31 -45.76
C LYS A 232 -14.44 -10.58 -46.82
N LEU A 233 -13.44 -9.79 -46.43
CA LEU A 233 -12.55 -9.08 -47.37
C LEU A 233 -11.82 -10.06 -48.29
N ALA A 234 -11.22 -11.10 -47.73
CA ALA A 234 -10.55 -12.15 -48.51
C ALA A 234 -11.50 -12.89 -49.47
N SER A 235 -12.79 -12.97 -49.13
CA SER A 235 -13.80 -13.59 -49.99
C SER A 235 -14.34 -12.64 -51.07
N SER A 236 -14.30 -11.32 -50.84
CA SER A 236 -14.70 -10.32 -51.84
C SER A 236 -13.64 -10.07 -52.90
N GLU A 237 -12.35 -10.28 -52.59
CA GLU A 237 -11.23 -10.10 -53.53
C GLU A 237 -10.85 -11.38 -54.31
N GLY A 238 -11.85 -12.16 -54.77
CA GLY A 238 -11.59 -13.35 -55.60
C GLY A 238 -10.66 -13.07 -56.80
N PRO A 239 -9.86 -14.06 -57.27
CA PRO A 239 -8.79 -13.82 -58.24
C PRO A 239 -9.35 -13.31 -59.58
N GLY A 240 -9.14 -12.03 -59.90
CA GLY A 240 -9.35 -11.49 -61.25
C GLY A 240 -10.17 -10.21 -61.43
N GLN A 241 -10.35 -9.35 -60.42
CA GLN A 241 -11.06 -8.05 -60.58
C GLN A 241 -10.16 -6.80 -60.64
N HIS A 242 -8.88 -6.95 -60.96
CA HIS A 242 -8.15 -5.81 -61.54
C HIS A 242 -8.62 -5.64 -62.98
N GLN A 243 -9.73 -4.93 -63.18
CA GLN A 243 -10.01 -4.32 -64.49
C GLN A 243 -8.93 -3.28 -64.73
N ASP A 244 -7.91 -3.66 -65.49
CA ASP A 244 -7.03 -2.74 -66.19
C ASP A 244 -7.90 -1.81 -67.06
N GLN A 245 -8.29 -0.65 -66.52
CA GLN A 245 -8.76 0.43 -67.37
C GLN A 245 -7.53 1.04 -68.05
N PRO A 246 -7.40 0.95 -69.39
CA PRO A 246 -6.30 1.59 -70.07
C PRO A 246 -6.44 3.11 -69.90
N LEU A 247 -5.36 3.75 -69.45
CA LEU A 247 -5.22 5.20 -69.38
C LEU A 247 -5.53 5.80 -70.76
N SER A 248 -6.71 6.38 -70.91
CA SER A 248 -7.05 7.21 -72.07
C SER A 248 -6.30 8.53 -71.92
N TYR A 249 -5.17 8.65 -72.62
CA TYR A 249 -4.54 9.94 -72.85
C TYR A 249 -5.40 10.75 -73.82
N ASN A 250 -5.95 11.87 -73.35
CA ASN A 250 -6.35 13.03 -74.17
C ASN A 250 -5.62 14.26 -73.66
#